data_AF-A0AB39YZE1-F1
#
_entry.id   AF-A0AB39YZE1-F1
#
_cell.length_a   1.000
_cell.length_b   1.000
_cell.length_c   1.000
_cell.angle_alpha   90.00
_cell.angle_beta   90.00
_cell.angle_gamma   90.00
#
_symmetry.space_group_name_H-M   'P 1'
#
loop_
_entity.id
_entity.type
_entity.pdbx_description
1 polymer ?
#
loop_
_entity_poly.entity_id
_entity_poly.type
_entity_poly.pdbx_seq_one_letter_code
_entity_poly.pdbx_strand_id
1 'polypeptide(L)'
;MCFRYSFSFFTIAAVLLLAAGIRAAPSDVVVEKAEDPAVPKPLPEADFKVPEDCHQPKETGRCFALFYRYAYNVDTQSCEEFVYGGCAGNKNNFESKEQCEQACLGKSISESSTTEQISDVTTETSTSA
;
A
#
# COMPACT_ATOMS: atom_id res chain seq x y z
N MET A 1 -18.24 21.29 66.92
CA MET A 1 -18.53 20.36 65.80
C MET A 1 -17.44 20.59 64.75
N CYS A 2 -16.70 19.67 64.15
CA CYS A 2 -16.51 18.22 64.19
C CYS A 2 -15.03 18.03 63.85
N PHE A 3 -14.25 17.47 64.76
CA PHE A 3 -14.00 16.04 64.82
C PHE A 3 -13.08 15.53 63.69
N ARG A 4 -11.85 15.16 64.10
CA ARG A 4 -11.19 13.91 63.73
C ARG A 4 -10.59 13.73 62.33
N TYR A 5 -10.46 14.77 61.52
CA TYR A 5 -9.83 14.58 60.19
C TYR A 5 -8.30 14.73 60.16
N SER A 6 -7.67 14.94 61.32
CA SER A 6 -6.20 14.96 61.46
C SER A 6 -5.59 13.59 61.85
N PHE A 7 -6.40 12.56 62.06
CA PHE A 7 -5.93 11.22 62.44
C PHE A 7 -6.33 10.11 61.45
N SER A 8 -7.08 10.44 60.39
CA SER A 8 -7.50 9.48 59.37
C SER A 8 -6.69 9.54 58.08
N PHE A 9 -5.90 10.59 57.82
CA PHE A 9 -5.08 10.64 56.60
C PHE A 9 -3.76 9.89 56.72
N PHE A 10 -3.14 9.86 57.91
CA PHE A 10 -1.91 9.11 58.12
C PHE A 10 -2.13 7.59 58.20
N THR A 11 -3.35 7.13 58.54
CA THR A 11 -3.70 5.70 58.52
C THR A 11 -4.11 5.22 57.11
N ILE A 12 -4.77 6.06 56.30
CA ILE A 12 -5.09 5.71 54.90
C ILE A 12 -3.81 5.61 54.05
N ALA A 13 -2.81 6.46 54.30
CA ALA A 13 -1.51 6.37 53.61
C ALA A 13 -0.71 5.11 54.01
N ALA A 14 -0.76 4.67 55.27
CA ALA A 14 -0.03 3.49 55.75
C ALA A 14 -0.68 2.16 55.34
N VAL A 15 -2.00 2.09 55.18
CA VAL A 15 -2.70 0.87 54.72
C VAL A 15 -2.52 0.63 53.21
N LEU A 16 -2.30 1.68 52.41
CA LEU A 16 -1.98 1.53 50.98
C LEU A 16 -0.52 1.10 50.72
N LEU A 17 0.39 1.24 51.69
CA LEU A 17 1.81 0.88 51.53
C LEU A 17 2.16 -0.54 52.02
N LEU A 18 1.25 -1.25 52.69
CA LEU A 18 1.45 -2.64 53.15
C LEU A 18 0.96 -3.72 52.16
N ALA A 19 0.72 -3.34 50.90
CA ALA A 19 0.35 -4.28 49.82
C ALA A 19 1.42 -4.39 48.71
N ALA A 20 2.64 -3.90 48.92
CA ALA A 20 3.73 -4.04 47.96
C ALA A 20 4.68 -5.20 48.35
N GLY A 21 4.12 -6.40 48.37
CA GLY A 21 4.89 -7.63 48.50
C GLY A 21 4.62 -8.55 47.32
N ILE A 22 5.13 -8.21 46.12
CA ILE A 22 5.27 -9.20 45.04
C ILE A 22 6.59 -8.99 44.31
N ARG A 23 7.41 -10.04 44.42
CA ARG A 23 8.65 -10.31 43.68
C ARG A 23 8.32 -10.38 42.18
N ALA A 24 8.84 -9.47 41.38
CA ALA A 24 8.90 -9.65 39.92
C ALA A 24 10.36 -9.93 39.53
N ALA A 25 10.61 -11.19 39.18
CA ALA A 25 11.85 -11.69 38.61
C ALA A 25 12.11 -11.05 37.22
N PRO A 26 13.36 -11.06 36.71
CA PRO A 26 13.64 -10.56 35.38
C PRO A 26 13.09 -11.55 34.35
N SER A 27 12.08 -11.14 33.60
CA SER A 27 11.64 -11.86 32.41
C SER A 27 12.36 -11.25 31.21
N ASP A 28 13.65 -11.56 31.06
CA ASP A 28 14.31 -11.53 29.76
C ASP A 28 13.70 -12.64 28.91
N VAL A 29 12.48 -12.41 28.42
CA VAL A 29 11.95 -13.16 27.28
C VAL A 29 12.47 -12.44 26.06
N VAL A 30 13.70 -12.74 25.68
CA VAL A 30 14.05 -12.68 24.26
C VAL A 30 13.16 -13.74 23.62
N VAL A 31 12.05 -13.30 23.03
CA VAL A 31 11.35 -14.10 22.02
C VAL A 31 12.34 -14.14 20.85
N GLU A 32 13.26 -15.10 20.88
CA GLU A 32 13.81 -15.60 19.63
C GLU A 32 12.59 -16.10 18.87
N LYS A 33 12.21 -15.33 17.86
CA LYS A 33 11.17 -15.69 16.91
C LYS A 33 11.69 -16.94 16.20
N ALA A 34 11.44 -18.10 16.80
CA ALA A 34 11.53 -19.36 16.10
C ALA A 34 10.59 -19.22 14.90
N GLU A 35 11.17 -19.21 13.71
CA GLU A 35 10.41 -19.46 12.50
C GLU A 35 9.80 -20.86 12.62
N ASP A 36 8.48 -20.91 12.82
CA ASP A 36 7.72 -22.16 12.87
C ASP A 36 7.91 -22.94 11.56
N PRO A 37 8.38 -24.20 11.61
CA PRO A 37 8.65 -25.00 10.42
C PRO A 37 7.37 -25.69 9.95
N ALA A 38 6.38 -24.91 9.48
CA ALA A 38 5.23 -25.42 8.73
C ALA A 38 4.48 -24.36 7.92
N VAL A 39 5.03 -23.15 7.71
CA VAL A 39 4.50 -22.28 6.66
C VAL A 39 4.89 -22.94 5.33
N PRO A 40 3.94 -23.35 4.47
CA PRO A 40 4.29 -23.82 3.14
C PRO A 40 5.09 -22.69 2.49
N LYS A 41 6.36 -22.95 2.18
CA LYS A 41 7.23 -22.02 1.45
C LYS A 41 6.38 -21.46 0.31
N PRO A 42 6.06 -20.15 0.29
CA PRO A 42 5.34 -19.58 -0.82
C PRO A 42 6.05 -20.04 -2.08
N LEU A 43 5.27 -20.61 -3.01
CA LEU A 43 5.74 -20.98 -4.34
C LEU A 43 6.74 -19.93 -4.80
N PRO A 44 7.94 -20.35 -5.27
CA PRO A 44 9.13 -19.51 -5.30
C PRO A 44 8.70 -18.10 -5.67
N GLU A 45 8.70 -17.21 -4.68
CA GLU A 45 8.39 -15.81 -4.89
C GLU A 45 9.43 -15.38 -5.91
N ALA A 46 9.03 -15.35 -7.18
CA ALA A 46 9.81 -14.67 -8.18
C ALA A 46 9.97 -13.29 -7.55
N ASP A 47 11.20 -12.93 -7.22
CA ASP A 47 11.56 -11.65 -6.62
C ASP A 47 11.29 -10.58 -7.68
N PHE A 48 10.01 -10.36 -7.93
CA PHE A 48 9.51 -9.40 -8.88
C PHE A 48 9.58 -8.08 -8.14
N LYS A 49 10.73 -7.43 -8.29
CA LYS A 49 10.93 -6.10 -7.77
C LYS A 49 9.99 -5.14 -8.52
N VAL A 50 8.94 -4.69 -7.84
CA VAL A 50 8.04 -3.66 -8.35
C VAL A 50 8.86 -2.40 -8.66
N PRO A 51 8.81 -1.86 -9.90
CA PRO A 51 9.58 -0.67 -10.28
C PRO A 51 9.29 0.54 -9.39
N GLU A 52 10.30 1.38 -9.12
CA GLU A 52 10.18 2.58 -8.27
C GLU A 52 9.05 3.52 -8.72
N ASP A 53 8.81 3.61 -10.04
CA ASP A 53 7.71 4.39 -10.60
C ASP A 53 6.34 3.93 -10.08
N CYS A 54 6.14 2.62 -9.89
CA CYS A 54 4.90 2.05 -9.39
C CYS A 54 4.67 2.30 -7.89
N HIS A 55 5.71 2.68 -7.14
CA HIS A 55 5.57 3.07 -5.72
C HIS A 55 5.13 4.52 -5.52
N GLN A 56 5.07 5.30 -6.60
CA GLN A 56 4.62 6.69 -6.53
C GLN A 56 3.10 6.76 -6.27
N PRO A 57 2.61 7.81 -5.59
CA PRO A 57 1.18 7.96 -5.37
C PRO A 57 0.43 8.28 -6.67
N LYS A 58 -0.88 8.04 -6.68
CA LYS A 58 -1.75 8.53 -7.77
C LYS A 58 -1.75 10.06 -7.76
N GLU A 59 -1.41 10.68 -8.88
CA GLU A 59 -1.25 12.14 -8.95
C GLU A 59 -2.09 12.77 -10.05
N THR A 60 -3.15 13.48 -9.64
CA THR A 60 -4.01 14.25 -10.57
C THR A 60 -3.24 15.39 -11.24
N GLY A 61 -2.23 15.97 -10.56
CA GLY A 61 -1.49 17.12 -11.06
C GLY A 61 -2.28 18.43 -11.02
N ARG A 62 -1.74 19.49 -11.63
CA ARG A 62 -2.24 20.88 -11.46
C ARG A 62 -3.22 21.37 -12.54
N CYS A 63 -3.45 20.57 -13.57
CA CYS A 63 -4.36 20.91 -14.66
C CYS A 63 -5.77 20.36 -14.38
N PHE A 64 -6.77 20.80 -15.16
CA PHE A 64 -8.20 20.55 -14.90
C PHE A 64 -8.89 19.68 -15.96
N ALA A 65 -8.15 18.99 -16.82
CA ALA A 65 -8.73 18.03 -17.75
C ALA A 65 -9.21 16.78 -16.99
N LEU A 66 -10.11 16.00 -17.59
CA LEU A 66 -10.66 14.79 -17.00
C LEU A 66 -10.21 13.57 -17.81
N PHE A 67 -8.98 13.12 -17.57
CA PHE A 67 -8.47 11.89 -18.19
C PHE A 67 -8.56 10.73 -17.19
N TYR A 68 -9.32 9.69 -17.53
CA TYR A 68 -9.29 8.43 -16.79
C TYR A 68 -7.99 7.69 -17.10
N ARG A 69 -7.26 7.33 -16.05
CA ARG A 69 -5.95 6.67 -16.10
C ARG A 69 -5.87 5.60 -15.03
N TYR A 70 -4.88 4.73 -15.14
CA TYR A 70 -4.62 3.67 -14.17
C TYR A 70 -3.31 3.95 -13.43
N ALA A 71 -3.30 3.66 -12.14
CA ALA A 71 -2.11 3.74 -11.30
C ALA A 71 -2.07 2.53 -10.38
N TYR A 72 -0.87 2.00 -10.14
CA TYR A 72 -0.64 0.92 -9.20
C TYR A 72 -0.83 1.42 -7.77
N ASN A 73 -1.58 0.67 -6.97
CA ASN A 73 -1.77 0.89 -5.56
C ASN A 73 -1.02 -0.20 -4.79
N VAL A 74 0.04 0.20 -4.08
CA VAL A 74 0.88 -0.72 -3.30
C VAL A 74 0.13 -1.38 -2.13
N ASP A 75 -0.89 -0.71 -1.58
CA ASP A 75 -1.65 -1.20 -0.43
C ASP A 75 -2.60 -2.32 -0.85
N THR A 76 -3.24 -2.17 -2.02
CA THR A 76 -4.17 -3.17 -2.58
C THR A 76 -3.47 -4.13 -3.55
N GLN A 77 -2.20 -3.87 -3.86
CA GLN A 77 -1.40 -4.57 -4.86
C GLN A 77 -2.12 -4.67 -6.21
N SER A 78 -2.82 -3.61 -6.61
CA SER A 78 -3.67 -3.61 -7.81
C SER A 78 -3.59 -2.32 -8.60
N CYS A 79 -3.89 -2.41 -9.90
CA CYS A 79 -4.01 -1.25 -10.78
C CYS A 79 -5.43 -0.68 -10.72
N GLU A 80 -5.55 0.55 -10.25
CA GLU A 80 -6.82 1.22 -9.98
C GLU A 80 -6.98 2.47 -10.85
N GLU A 81 -8.22 2.72 -11.30
CA GLU A 81 -8.53 3.91 -12.09
C GLU A 81 -8.50 5.19 -11.22
N PHE A 82 -8.04 6.30 -11.80
CA PHE A 82 -8.06 7.62 -11.20
C PHE A 82 -8.18 8.72 -12.27
N VAL A 83 -8.48 9.94 -11.83
CA VAL A 83 -8.54 11.12 -12.73
C VAL A 83 -7.20 11.84 -12.76
N TYR A 84 -6.62 11.95 -13.94
CA TYR A 84 -5.46 12.76 -14.25
C TYR A 84 -5.87 14.09 -14.90
N GLY A 85 -5.36 15.18 -14.34
CA GLY A 85 -5.62 16.56 -14.75
C GLY A 85 -5.01 16.96 -16.09
N GLY A 86 -4.13 16.12 -16.66
CA GLY A 86 -3.51 16.35 -17.97
C GLY A 86 -2.12 16.98 -17.93
N CYS A 87 -1.63 17.43 -16.77
CA CYS A 87 -0.26 17.90 -16.61
C CYS A 87 0.26 17.72 -15.18
N ALA A 88 1.60 17.71 -15.04
CA ALA A 88 2.29 17.64 -13.75
C ALA A 88 1.87 16.43 -12.87
N GLY A 89 1.68 15.26 -13.51
CA GLY A 89 1.61 13.98 -12.80
C GLY A 89 2.98 13.30 -12.74
N ASN A 90 3.01 12.10 -12.19
CA ASN A 90 4.21 11.27 -12.10
C ASN A 90 4.15 10.03 -13.02
N LYS A 91 5.06 9.07 -12.83
CA LYS A 91 5.20 7.90 -13.71
C LYS A 91 4.21 6.78 -13.41
N ASN A 92 3.57 6.78 -12.24
CA ASN A 92 2.47 5.89 -11.92
C ASN A 92 1.16 6.36 -12.59
N ASN A 93 1.15 6.39 -13.93
CA ASN A 93 0.05 6.90 -14.74
C ASN A 93 0.06 6.20 -16.10
N PHE A 94 -0.88 5.28 -16.28
CA PHE A 94 -1.00 4.42 -17.46
C PHE A 94 -2.34 4.64 -18.16
N GLU A 95 -2.38 4.45 -19.48
CA GLU A 95 -3.59 4.67 -20.27
C GLU A 95 -4.62 3.54 -20.13
N SER A 96 -4.15 2.33 -19.83
CA SER A 96 -5.00 1.16 -19.62
C SER A 96 -4.58 0.37 -18.39
N LYS A 97 -5.50 -0.47 -17.90
CA LYS A 97 -5.24 -1.37 -16.77
C LYS A 97 -4.13 -2.35 -17.11
N GLU A 98 -4.13 -2.88 -18.32
CA GLU A 98 -3.16 -3.86 -18.81
C GLU A 98 -1.75 -3.28 -18.81
N GLN A 99 -1.58 -2.04 -19.28
CA GLN A 99 -0.28 -1.36 -19.26
C GLN A 99 0.25 -1.20 -17.82
N CYS A 100 -0.63 -0.83 -16.89
CA CYS A 100 -0.27 -0.75 -15.48
C CYS A 100 0.12 -2.11 -14.90
N GLU A 101 -0.66 -3.16 -15.18
CA GLU A 101 -0.38 -4.51 -14.65
C GLU A 101 0.90 -5.09 -15.27
N GLN A 102 1.17 -4.83 -16.54
CA GLN A 102 2.44 -5.20 -17.17
C GLN A 102 3.63 -4.51 -16.50
N ALA A 103 3.52 -3.19 -16.28
CA ALA A 103 4.59 -2.40 -15.70
C ALA A 103 4.85 -2.75 -14.23
N CYS A 104 3.79 -2.95 -13.45
CA CYS A 104 3.87 -2.98 -11.99
C CYS A 104 3.63 -4.36 -11.37
N LEU A 105 3.06 -5.31 -12.11
CA LEU A 105 2.80 -6.69 -11.63
C LEU A 105 3.53 -7.76 -12.45
N GLY A 106 4.25 -7.38 -13.51
CA GLY A 106 4.98 -8.33 -14.34
C GLY A 106 4.07 -9.31 -15.08
N LYS A 107 2.78 -8.98 -15.24
CA LYS A 107 1.86 -9.78 -16.05
C LYS A 107 2.25 -9.63 -17.52
N SER A 108 3.12 -10.50 -18.00
CA SER A 108 3.32 -10.68 -19.44
C SER A 108 1.96 -11.00 -20.05
N ILE A 109 1.53 -10.24 -21.07
CA ILE A 109 0.36 -10.60 -21.87
C ILE A 109 0.68 -11.97 -22.48
N SER A 110 0.17 -13.04 -21.88
CA SER A 110 0.04 -14.30 -22.58
C SER A 110 -0.97 -14.02 -23.69
N GLU A 111 -0.47 -13.93 -24.92
CA GLU A 111 -1.22 -13.70 -26.15
C GLU A 111 -2.51 -14.53 -26.18
N SER A 112 -3.60 -13.93 -25.72
CA SER A 112 -4.95 -14.42 -25.92
C SER A 112 -5.79 -13.24 -26.39
N SER A 113 -5.42 -12.76 -27.56
CA SER A 113 -6.25 -12.00 -28.49
C SER A 113 -5.53 -12.02 -29.83
N THR A 114 -5.73 -13.11 -30.54
CA THR A 114 -5.48 -13.26 -31.97
C THR A 114 -6.03 -12.05 -32.72
N THR A 115 -5.15 -11.41 -33.48
CA THR A 115 -5.37 -10.83 -34.81
C THR A 115 -6.57 -9.90 -35.00
N GLU A 116 -6.29 -8.61 -35.22
CA GLU A 116 -6.37 -8.07 -36.58
C GLU A 116 -5.20 -7.10 -36.83
N GLN A 117 -4.24 -7.57 -37.61
CA GLN A 117 -3.46 -6.70 -38.46
C GLN A 117 -4.39 -6.19 -39.57
N ILE A 118 -4.61 -4.88 -39.64
CA ILE A 118 -4.87 -4.22 -40.91
C ILE A 118 -3.85 -3.08 -41.01
N SER A 119 -2.67 -3.47 -41.44
CA SER A 119 -1.82 -2.65 -42.29
C SER A 119 -2.56 -2.35 -43.59
N ASP A 120 -2.31 -1.16 -44.14
CA ASP A 120 -2.82 -0.63 -45.42
C ASP A 120 -4.26 -0.14 -45.46
N VAL A 121 -4.41 1.18 -45.34
CA VAL A 121 -5.10 1.94 -46.38
C VAL A 121 -4.27 3.18 -46.69
N THR A 122 -3.34 3.04 -47.65
CA THR A 122 -2.97 4.15 -48.51
C THR A 122 -4.12 4.39 -49.47
N THR A 123 -4.86 5.49 -49.29
CA THR A 123 -5.61 6.10 -50.39
C THR A 123 -5.41 7.59 -50.35
N GLU A 124 -4.79 8.07 -51.42
CA GLU A 124 -4.96 9.40 -51.96
C GLU A 124 -6.46 9.76 -52.02
N THR A 125 -6.81 11.03 -51.84
CA THR A 125 -7.61 11.82 -52.81
C THR A 125 -7.87 13.23 -52.27
N SER A 126 -7.24 14.20 -52.95
CA SER A 126 -7.77 15.47 -53.48
C SER A 126 -8.86 16.22 -52.72
N THR A 127 -8.69 17.54 -52.53
CA THR A 127 -9.51 18.59 -53.21
C THR A 127 -9.16 20.01 -52.72
N SER A 128 -8.72 20.83 -53.68
CA SER A 128 -9.05 22.25 -53.95
C SER A 128 -9.05 23.30 -52.83
N ALA A 129 -8.16 24.29 -52.98
CA ALA A 129 -8.51 25.72 -53.10
C ALA A 129 -7.37 26.46 -53.81
#